data_AF-A0A9P8T603-F1
#
_entry.id   AF-A0A9P8T603-F1
#
_cell.length_a   1.000
_cell.length_b   1.000
_cell.length_c   1.000
_cell.angle_alpha   90.00
_cell.angle_beta   90.00
_cell.angle_gamma   90.00
#
_symmetry.space_group_name_H-M   'P 1'
#
loop_
_entity.id
_entity.type
_entity.pdbx_description
1 polymer ?
#
loop_
_entity_poly.entity_id
_entity_poly.type
_entity_poly.pdbx_seq_one_letter_code
_entity_poly.pdbx_strand_id
1 'polypeptide(L)'
;MTAREGVPTELPSSMKTKSPESFLFTSLLKLFLGEQAAYVFGILLDHKRLTLFQLQKYSKLKLSPLKKILVSLIQLECAVYFEENNYITERSQTYYSSSFNGCYKFLYANSIINDIARDYGDLHATIIEQVLVNGHLTAGEFVMTADGEDQARKIESAFSSLVNDSWIVAIDNTHTQNKFDVFKKMYEQQTAAFNSENAGKVISQSKKLQMIKDEARRKHQQLIHEGKSKAHLFVNDSTAMFPKVDPEVPLAFNFERYLKRLRSLHFASEAKHKVGTVSSKIYALILNRVEAKSTDVQSRELELERFLSNMGQSAVGLDPRIIAQITGRKELKDQERGMNISVNDVYKELVRNGEKFNVSTKSVMNTIADPSAETGRKRSKENSGNPGVKRVKLELDEVFERLESPEVESEDEKDGDYPSAKLMATILHHLKLLAADSEFPFLSETDSGQFHVPFTRLSPIIAKHAFKQYVKATMGQDALKVLNCIEDKRLTDEKAISKSVLMKETVVRNVLSRLLSFNVIELQEIPKTQDRSAMRAVYAFRFKPQSAIQMFKKSIMYNLGQILEKMEQHKQQNSILLDKIGREDVKGREAELLLPSELKQLAQYYDYERTCITRFGRLRTAIDVFEFLIA
;
A
#
# COMPACT_ATOMS: atom_id res chain seq x y z
N MET A 1 29.56 -29.13 -27.85
CA MET A 1 30.11 -29.34 -26.49
C MET A 1 29.23 -28.59 -25.50
N THR A 2 28.15 -29.22 -25.05
CA THR A 2 27.19 -28.67 -24.09
C THR A 2 27.60 -29.15 -22.70
N ALA A 3 28.21 -28.28 -21.91
CA ALA A 3 28.45 -28.55 -20.50
C ALA A 3 27.09 -28.86 -19.83
N ARG A 4 26.96 -30.08 -19.31
CA ARG A 4 25.88 -30.45 -18.40
C ARG A 4 26.11 -29.70 -17.09
N GLU A 5 25.78 -28.41 -17.05
CA GLU A 5 25.55 -27.73 -15.77
C GLU A 5 24.37 -28.47 -15.12
N GLY A 6 24.64 -29.13 -13.99
CA GLY A 6 23.62 -29.79 -13.18
C GLY A 6 22.60 -28.80 -12.62
N VAL A 7 21.61 -29.31 -11.88
CA VAL A 7 20.72 -28.46 -11.07
C VAL A 7 21.59 -27.67 -10.10
N PRO A 8 21.50 -26.33 -10.06
CA PRO A 8 22.30 -25.54 -9.14
C PRO A 8 22.00 -25.93 -7.69
N THR A 9 23.04 -26.24 -6.91
CA THR A 9 22.92 -26.42 -5.46
C THR A 9 22.68 -25.09 -4.74
N GLU A 10 23.18 -23.98 -5.29
CA GLU A 10 22.94 -22.63 -4.76
C GLU A 10 22.22 -21.77 -5.81
N LEU A 11 21.51 -20.74 -5.34
CA LEU A 11 20.88 -19.75 -6.21
C LEU A 11 21.93 -19.04 -7.08
N PRO A 12 21.77 -19.02 -8.41
CA PRO A 12 22.73 -18.37 -9.30
C PRO A 12 22.86 -16.87 -9.00
N SER A 13 24.09 -16.36 -9.05
CA SER A 13 24.38 -14.92 -8.91
C SER A 13 23.65 -14.05 -9.93
N SER A 14 23.25 -14.63 -11.07
CA SER A 14 22.45 -13.97 -12.09
C SER A 14 21.07 -13.53 -11.59
N MET A 15 20.51 -14.17 -10.54
CA MET A 15 19.23 -13.75 -9.95
C MET A 15 19.34 -12.42 -9.20
N LYS A 16 20.52 -12.09 -8.68
CA LYS A 16 20.80 -10.83 -7.99
C LYS A 16 20.97 -9.63 -8.94
N THR A 17 21.49 -9.87 -10.14
CA THR A 17 21.88 -8.78 -11.07
C THR A 17 20.79 -8.39 -12.07
N LYS A 18 19.70 -9.16 -12.17
CA LYS A 18 18.62 -8.91 -13.15
C LYS A 18 17.75 -7.74 -12.80
N SER A 19 17.11 -7.81 -11.65
CA SER A 19 16.28 -6.74 -11.12
C SER A 19 16.25 -6.78 -9.61
N PRO A 20 16.12 -5.61 -8.95
CA PRO A 20 15.94 -5.55 -7.49
C PRO A 20 14.74 -6.36 -6.98
N GLU A 21 13.65 -6.38 -7.74
CA GLU A 21 12.45 -7.15 -7.43
C GLU A 21 12.75 -8.66 -7.44
N SER A 22 13.43 -9.14 -8.48
CA SER A 22 13.83 -10.55 -8.58
C SER A 22 14.76 -10.93 -7.44
N PHE A 23 15.75 -10.09 -7.13
CA PHE A 23 16.68 -10.35 -6.05
C PHE A 23 15.98 -10.43 -4.69
N LEU A 24 15.09 -9.48 -4.38
CA LEU A 24 14.34 -9.47 -3.13
C LEU A 24 13.46 -10.71 -3.00
N PHE A 25 12.62 -10.99 -4.00
CA PHE A 25 11.63 -12.06 -3.90
C PHE A 25 12.24 -13.45 -3.99
N THR A 26 13.29 -13.66 -4.79
CA THR A 26 14.02 -14.94 -4.78
C THR A 26 14.73 -15.17 -3.45
N SER A 27 15.32 -14.13 -2.84
CA SER A 27 15.91 -14.23 -1.50
C SER A 27 14.86 -14.51 -0.43
N LEU A 28 13.68 -13.90 -0.55
CA LEU A 28 12.55 -14.13 0.36
C LEU A 28 12.03 -15.56 0.25
N LEU A 29 11.75 -16.04 -0.96
CA LEU A 29 11.27 -17.40 -1.19
C LEU A 29 12.30 -18.46 -0.83
N LYS A 30 13.61 -18.14 -0.94
CA LYS A 30 14.67 -19.02 -0.44
C LYS A 30 14.50 -19.30 1.06
N LEU A 31 14.19 -18.27 1.84
CA LEU A 31 14.03 -18.37 3.29
C LEU A 31 12.78 -19.18 3.69
N PHE A 32 11.68 -19.05 2.96
CA PHE A 32 10.41 -19.71 3.30
C PHE A 32 10.20 -21.09 2.64
N LEU A 33 10.56 -21.24 1.37
CA LEU A 33 10.27 -22.44 0.55
C LEU A 33 11.53 -23.21 0.13
N GLY A 34 12.71 -22.66 0.41
CA GLY A 34 13.98 -23.25 0.04
C GLY A 34 14.47 -22.87 -1.36
N GLU A 35 15.70 -23.32 -1.67
CA GLU A 35 16.45 -22.87 -2.85
C GLU A 35 15.84 -23.31 -4.17
N GLN A 36 15.29 -24.53 -4.24
CA GLN A 36 14.69 -25.04 -5.48
C GLN A 36 13.43 -24.28 -5.87
N ALA A 37 12.60 -23.90 -4.90
CA ALA A 37 11.41 -23.10 -5.14
C ALA A 37 11.77 -21.69 -5.61
N ALA A 38 12.74 -21.05 -4.95
CA ALA A 38 13.26 -19.75 -5.35
C ALA A 38 13.87 -19.78 -6.77
N TYR A 39 14.57 -20.86 -7.13
CA TYR A 39 15.15 -21.03 -8.46
C TYR A 39 14.08 -21.18 -9.55
N VAL A 40 13.04 -22.01 -9.33
CA VAL A 40 11.92 -22.15 -10.26
C VAL A 40 11.16 -20.83 -10.43
N PHE A 41 10.93 -20.10 -9.34
CA PHE A 41 10.34 -18.76 -9.40
C PHE A 41 11.21 -17.77 -10.19
N GLY A 42 12.53 -17.80 -10.01
CA GLY A 42 13.48 -17.00 -10.80
C GLY A 42 13.41 -17.29 -12.30
N ILE A 43 13.28 -18.56 -12.70
CA ILE A 43 13.08 -18.95 -14.12
C ILE A 43 11.75 -18.42 -14.66
N LEU A 44 10.68 -18.48 -13.86
CA LEU A 44 9.37 -17.93 -14.24
C LEU A 44 9.42 -16.40 -14.39
N LEU A 45 10.21 -15.70 -13.57
CA LEU A 45 10.43 -14.26 -13.74
C LEU A 45 11.17 -13.94 -15.04
N ASP A 46 12.16 -14.74 -15.42
CA ASP A 46 12.96 -14.51 -16.63
C ASP A 46 12.15 -14.66 -17.91
N HIS A 47 11.39 -15.75 -17.99
CA HIS A 47 10.70 -16.14 -19.21
C HIS A 47 9.23 -15.72 -19.24
N LYS A 48 8.71 -15.19 -18.12
CA LYS A 48 7.33 -14.72 -17.88
C LYS A 48 6.26 -15.80 -17.99
N ARG A 49 6.21 -16.55 -19.10
CA ARG A 49 5.18 -17.56 -19.39
C ARG A 49 5.83 -18.84 -19.93
N LEU A 50 5.68 -19.94 -19.19
CA LEU A 50 6.30 -21.23 -19.54
C LEU A 50 5.36 -22.41 -19.33
N THR A 51 5.51 -23.44 -20.15
CA THR A 51 4.83 -24.74 -19.96
C THR A 51 5.63 -25.64 -19.02
N LEU A 52 5.01 -26.69 -18.49
CA LEU A 52 5.69 -27.64 -17.60
C LEU A 52 6.96 -28.26 -18.25
N PHE A 53 6.90 -28.60 -19.54
CA PHE A 53 8.04 -29.18 -20.26
C PHE A 53 9.14 -28.16 -20.54
N GLN A 54 8.78 -26.91 -20.81
CA GLN A 54 9.78 -25.85 -20.95
C GLN A 54 10.45 -25.56 -19.61
N LEU A 55 9.68 -25.49 -18.51
CA LEU A 55 10.23 -25.36 -17.16
C LEU A 55 11.18 -26.51 -16.84
N GLN A 56 10.83 -27.75 -17.20
CA GLN A 56 11.71 -28.90 -17.03
C GLN A 56 13.03 -28.73 -17.81
N LYS A 57 12.96 -28.25 -19.06
CA LYS A 57 14.15 -28.01 -19.90
C LYS A 57 15.06 -26.93 -19.33
N TYR A 58 14.49 -25.83 -18.83
CA TYR A 58 15.25 -24.71 -18.27
C TYR A 58 15.81 -25.02 -16.87
N SER A 59 14.97 -25.58 -15.98
CA SER A 59 15.38 -25.91 -14.60
C SER A 59 16.25 -27.15 -14.49
N LYS A 60 16.19 -28.05 -15.49
CA LYS A 60 16.81 -29.38 -15.49
C LYS A 60 16.34 -30.28 -14.33
N LEU A 61 15.27 -29.90 -13.64
CA LEU A 61 14.65 -30.69 -12.58
C LEU A 61 13.84 -31.86 -13.16
N LYS A 62 13.68 -32.93 -12.38
CA LYS A 62 12.74 -34.01 -12.71
C LYS A 62 11.30 -33.50 -12.58
N LEU A 63 10.37 -34.07 -13.35
CA LEU A 63 8.97 -33.64 -13.36
C LEU A 63 8.27 -33.78 -12.00
N SER A 64 8.55 -34.82 -11.22
CA SER A 64 7.88 -35.03 -9.93
C SER A 64 8.22 -33.93 -8.90
N PRO A 65 9.50 -33.62 -8.60
CA PRO A 65 9.85 -32.46 -7.77
C PRO A 65 9.33 -31.13 -8.32
N LEU A 66 9.43 -30.91 -9.63
CA LEU A 66 8.96 -29.68 -10.26
C LEU A 66 7.46 -29.47 -10.07
N LYS A 67 6.64 -30.52 -10.19
CA LYS A 67 5.20 -30.45 -9.91
C LYS A 67 4.91 -30.10 -8.45
N LYS A 68 5.62 -30.72 -7.50
CA LYS A 68 5.47 -30.40 -6.06
C LYS A 68 5.78 -28.93 -5.78
N ILE A 69 6.89 -28.42 -6.31
CA ILE A 69 7.29 -27.01 -6.17
C ILE A 69 6.24 -26.08 -6.79
N LEU A 70 5.73 -26.39 -7.98
CA LEU A 70 4.71 -25.57 -8.63
C LEU A 70 3.40 -25.54 -7.84
N VAL A 71 2.97 -26.68 -7.29
CA VAL A 71 1.77 -26.73 -6.43
C VAL A 71 1.96 -25.84 -5.19
N SER A 72 3.11 -25.92 -4.52
CA SER A 72 3.40 -25.05 -3.36
C SER A 72 3.45 -23.58 -3.72
N LEU A 73 4.05 -23.21 -4.88
CA LEU A 73 4.11 -21.83 -5.33
C LEU A 73 2.73 -21.28 -5.71
N ILE A 74 1.84 -22.11 -6.28
CA ILE A 74 0.47 -21.73 -6.61
C ILE A 74 -0.37 -21.56 -5.35
N GLN A 75 -0.27 -22.51 -4.41
CA GLN A 75 -0.96 -22.47 -3.12
C GLN A 75 -0.67 -21.17 -2.34
N LEU A 76 0.57 -20.67 -2.44
CA LEU A 76 1.01 -19.45 -1.77
C LEU A 76 0.91 -18.21 -2.65
N GLU A 77 0.18 -18.28 -3.77
CA GLU A 77 -0.03 -17.19 -4.75
C GLU A 77 1.27 -16.53 -5.28
N CYS A 78 2.37 -17.27 -5.28
CA CYS A 78 3.66 -16.85 -5.84
C CYS A 78 3.79 -17.23 -7.33
N ALA A 79 2.99 -18.19 -7.80
CA ALA A 79 2.84 -18.52 -9.20
C ALA A 79 1.36 -18.60 -9.57
N VAL A 80 1.05 -18.26 -10.82
CA VAL A 80 -0.29 -18.39 -11.40
C VAL A 80 -0.23 -19.28 -12.62
N TYR A 81 -1.34 -19.94 -12.93
CA TYR A 81 -1.45 -20.78 -14.11
C TYR A 81 -2.60 -20.35 -15.01
N PHE A 82 -2.54 -20.72 -16.28
CA PHE A 82 -3.62 -20.50 -17.23
C PHE A 82 -3.67 -21.66 -18.22
N GLU A 83 -4.85 -22.23 -18.39
CA GLU A 83 -5.09 -23.31 -19.37
C GLU A 83 -5.64 -22.72 -20.66
N GLU A 84 -4.86 -22.84 -21.72
CA GLU A 84 -5.26 -22.43 -23.06
C GLU A 84 -5.73 -23.67 -23.83
N ASN A 85 -7.02 -23.68 -24.17
CA ASN A 85 -7.59 -24.75 -24.98
C ASN A 85 -7.39 -24.42 -26.45
N ASN A 86 -6.68 -25.29 -27.15
CA ASN A 86 -6.53 -25.15 -28.59
C ASN A 86 -7.74 -25.76 -29.30
N TYR A 87 -8.63 -24.91 -29.83
CA TYR A 87 -9.84 -25.35 -30.54
C TYR A 87 -9.58 -26.23 -31.76
N ILE A 88 -8.37 -26.20 -32.33
CA ILE A 88 -8.00 -26.99 -33.51
C ILE A 88 -7.53 -28.39 -33.13
N THR A 89 -6.79 -28.52 -32.01
CA THR A 89 -6.18 -29.79 -31.61
C THR A 89 -6.89 -30.46 -30.43
N GLU A 90 -7.92 -29.82 -29.88
CA GLU A 90 -8.68 -30.22 -28.68
C GLU A 90 -7.79 -30.51 -27.45
N ARG A 91 -6.53 -30.09 -27.48
CA ARG A 91 -5.58 -30.24 -26.38
C ARG A 91 -5.52 -28.96 -25.57
N SER A 92 -5.63 -29.09 -24.26
CA SER A 92 -5.34 -28.03 -23.32
C SER A 92 -3.83 -27.97 -23.05
N GLN A 93 -3.29 -26.75 -22.99
CA GLN A 93 -1.91 -26.53 -22.59
C GLN A 93 -1.87 -25.54 -21.42
N THR A 94 -1.30 -25.99 -20.31
CA THR A 94 -1.15 -25.16 -19.11
C THR A 94 0.14 -24.36 -19.16
N TYR A 95 0.00 -23.05 -18.96
CA TYR A 95 1.10 -22.10 -18.85
C TYR A 95 1.19 -21.58 -17.43
N TYR A 96 2.41 -21.48 -16.91
CA TYR A 96 2.74 -20.96 -15.59
C TYR A 96 3.43 -19.61 -15.73
N SER A 97 3.08 -18.68 -14.85
CA SER A 97 3.69 -17.34 -14.74
C SER A 97 3.99 -17.01 -13.27
N SER A 98 4.92 -16.10 -13.04
CA SER A 98 5.21 -15.59 -11.70
C SER A 98 4.16 -14.57 -11.24
N SER A 99 3.87 -14.56 -9.94
CA SER A 99 2.99 -13.57 -9.30
C SER A 99 3.69 -12.96 -8.09
N PHE A 100 3.58 -11.65 -7.94
CA PHE A 100 4.16 -10.93 -6.81
C PHE A 100 3.21 -10.82 -5.62
N ASN A 101 1.92 -11.18 -5.76
CA ASN A 101 0.94 -11.02 -4.69
C ASN A 101 1.32 -11.86 -3.46
N GLY A 102 1.60 -13.15 -3.65
CA GLY A 102 2.10 -14.02 -2.58
C GLY A 102 3.43 -13.56 -1.99
N CYS A 103 4.34 -13.07 -2.84
CA CYS A 103 5.63 -12.54 -2.38
C CYS A 103 5.46 -11.33 -1.46
N TYR A 104 4.49 -10.45 -1.75
CA TYR A 104 4.15 -9.36 -0.86
C TYR A 104 3.52 -9.88 0.44
N LYS A 105 2.59 -10.84 0.41
CA LYS A 105 2.05 -11.44 1.64
C LYS A 105 3.16 -11.93 2.58
N PHE A 106 4.21 -12.58 2.06
CA PHE A 106 5.39 -12.95 2.84
C PHE A 106 6.20 -11.75 3.36
N LEU A 107 6.43 -10.75 2.50
CA LEU A 107 7.19 -9.55 2.87
C LEU A 107 6.53 -8.79 4.04
N TYR A 108 5.19 -8.81 4.10
CA TYR A 108 4.40 -8.10 5.10
C TYR A 108 3.87 -8.99 6.23
N ALA A 109 4.13 -10.31 6.22
CA ALA A 109 3.50 -11.28 7.13
C ALA A 109 3.54 -10.85 8.61
N ASN A 110 4.73 -10.54 9.14
CA ASN A 110 4.87 -10.11 10.53
C ASN A 110 4.13 -8.80 10.85
N SER A 111 4.09 -7.87 9.89
CA SER A 111 3.37 -6.60 10.08
C SER A 111 1.87 -6.81 10.10
N ILE A 112 1.37 -7.65 9.19
CA ILE A 112 -0.03 -8.05 9.11
C ILE A 112 -0.47 -8.68 10.44
N ILE A 113 0.26 -9.68 10.93
CA ILE A 113 -0.06 -10.40 12.17
C ILE A 113 -0.07 -9.42 13.36
N ASN A 114 0.95 -8.57 13.50
CA ASN A 114 1.03 -7.60 14.58
C ASN A 114 -0.08 -6.53 14.53
N ASP A 115 -0.46 -6.07 13.33
CA ASP A 115 -1.53 -5.11 13.17
C ASP A 115 -2.90 -5.71 13.53
N ILE A 116 -3.15 -6.98 13.15
CA ILE A 116 -4.37 -7.71 13.53
C ILE A 116 -4.39 -8.01 15.03
N ALA A 117 -3.27 -8.44 15.62
CA ALA A 117 -3.17 -8.70 17.06
C ALA A 117 -3.50 -7.44 17.88
N ARG A 118 -2.98 -6.28 17.47
CA ARG A 118 -3.28 -4.99 18.10
C ARG A 118 -4.75 -4.59 17.96
N ASP A 119 -5.36 -4.89 16.82
CA ASP A 119 -6.68 -4.36 16.46
C ASP A 119 -7.86 -5.25 16.90
N TYR A 120 -7.67 -6.57 16.93
CA TYR A 120 -8.71 -7.58 17.21
C TYR A 120 -8.34 -8.57 18.33
N GLY A 121 -7.05 -8.75 18.63
CA GLY A 121 -6.54 -9.68 19.64
C GLY A 121 -5.81 -10.90 19.06
N ASP A 122 -5.24 -11.71 19.95
CA ASP A 122 -4.32 -12.80 19.58
C ASP A 122 -5.01 -13.93 18.79
N LEU A 123 -6.26 -14.26 19.12
CA LEU A 123 -7.03 -15.31 18.42
C LEU A 123 -7.14 -15.01 16.91
N HIS A 124 -7.51 -13.77 16.57
CA HIS A 124 -7.61 -13.32 15.18
C HIS A 124 -6.26 -13.32 14.48
N ALA A 125 -5.19 -12.96 15.19
CA ALA A 125 -3.83 -12.98 14.67
C ALA A 125 -3.38 -14.41 14.33
N THR A 126 -3.66 -15.39 15.21
CA THR A 126 -3.38 -16.81 14.95
C THR A 126 -4.15 -17.33 13.73
N ILE A 127 -5.42 -16.97 13.56
CA ILE A 127 -6.19 -17.33 12.37
C ILE A 127 -5.52 -16.80 11.10
N ILE A 128 -5.14 -15.52 11.10
CA ILE A 128 -4.49 -14.88 9.94
C ILE A 128 -3.11 -15.48 9.67
N GLU A 129 -2.34 -15.79 10.71
CA GLU A 129 -1.06 -16.48 10.58
C GLU A 129 -1.21 -17.82 9.86
N GLN A 130 -2.19 -18.64 10.26
CA GLN A 130 -2.43 -19.94 9.63
C GLN A 130 -2.92 -19.80 8.19
N VAL A 131 -3.75 -18.79 7.90
CA VAL A 131 -4.15 -18.47 6.51
C VAL A 131 -2.95 -18.05 5.67
N LEU A 132 -2.00 -17.28 6.22
CA LEU A 132 -0.80 -16.85 5.50
C LEU A 132 0.20 -18.00 5.27
N VAL A 133 0.37 -18.89 6.24
CA VAL A 133 1.29 -20.05 6.14
C VAL A 133 0.76 -21.10 5.17
N ASN A 134 -0.55 -21.40 5.22
CA ASN A 134 -1.17 -22.40 4.35
C ASN A 134 -1.60 -21.83 2.99
N GLY A 135 -1.69 -20.51 2.84
CA GLY A 135 -2.16 -19.79 1.66
C GLY A 135 -3.68 -19.77 1.53
N HIS A 136 -4.30 -20.95 1.60
CA HIS A 136 -5.74 -21.15 1.58
C HIS A 136 -6.14 -22.09 2.73
N LEU A 137 -7.21 -21.76 3.43
CA LEU A 137 -7.70 -22.54 4.57
C LEU A 137 -9.22 -22.54 4.58
N THR A 138 -9.84 -23.67 4.91
CA THR A 138 -11.29 -23.73 5.14
C THR A 138 -11.62 -23.46 6.60
N ALA A 139 -12.75 -22.81 6.87
CA ALA A 139 -13.17 -22.56 8.25
C ALA A 139 -13.42 -23.87 9.01
N GLY A 140 -13.94 -24.89 8.33
CA GLY A 140 -14.16 -26.22 8.91
C GLY A 140 -12.87 -26.88 9.40
N GLU A 141 -11.84 -26.95 8.57
CA GLU A 141 -10.54 -27.56 8.92
C GLU A 141 -9.90 -26.90 10.15
N PHE A 142 -10.01 -25.58 10.27
CA PHE A 142 -9.47 -24.87 11.42
C PHE A 142 -10.29 -25.11 12.70
N VAL A 143 -11.63 -25.16 12.59
CA VAL A 143 -12.51 -25.46 13.72
C VAL A 143 -12.28 -26.88 14.25
N MET A 144 -11.91 -27.84 13.41
CA MET A 144 -11.54 -29.20 13.83
C MET A 144 -10.29 -29.24 14.72
N THR A 145 -9.45 -28.20 14.69
CA THR A 145 -8.25 -28.09 15.51
C THR A 145 -8.58 -27.55 16.93
N ALA A 146 -9.82 -27.14 17.19
CA ALA A 146 -10.22 -26.54 18.46
C ALA A 146 -10.42 -27.58 19.58
N ASP A 147 -9.91 -27.28 20.78
CA ASP A 147 -10.08 -28.10 21.97
C ASP A 147 -11.42 -27.76 22.66
N GLY A 148 -12.53 -28.18 22.02
CA GLY A 148 -13.88 -28.11 22.58
C GLY A 148 -14.83 -27.09 21.92
N GLU A 149 -16.13 -27.23 22.21
CA GLU A 149 -17.21 -26.47 21.55
C GLU A 149 -17.14 -24.96 21.82
N ASP A 150 -16.71 -24.54 23.01
CA ASP A 150 -16.63 -23.12 23.35
C ASP A 150 -15.51 -22.39 22.59
N GLN A 151 -14.38 -23.08 22.34
CA GLN A 151 -13.31 -22.54 21.50
C GLN A 151 -13.74 -22.50 20.04
N ALA A 152 -14.42 -23.56 19.56
CA ALA A 152 -14.98 -23.60 18.22
C ALA A 152 -15.93 -22.41 17.95
N ARG A 153 -16.86 -22.09 18.87
CA ARG A 153 -17.76 -20.93 18.73
C ARG A 153 -17.01 -19.59 18.69
N LYS A 154 -15.95 -19.43 19.51
CA LYS A 154 -15.11 -18.23 19.49
C LYS A 154 -14.37 -18.08 18.17
N ILE A 155 -13.84 -19.18 17.63
CA ILE A 155 -13.16 -19.22 16.34
C ILE A 155 -14.13 -18.88 15.20
N GLU A 156 -15.33 -19.48 15.19
CA GLU A 156 -16.38 -19.15 14.21
C GLU A 156 -16.75 -17.66 14.26
N SER A 157 -16.95 -17.11 15.46
CA SER A 157 -17.21 -15.68 15.64
C SER A 157 -16.05 -14.81 15.14
N ALA A 158 -14.81 -15.24 15.35
CA ALA A 158 -13.63 -14.54 14.87
C ALA A 158 -13.56 -14.56 13.34
N PHE A 159 -13.80 -15.70 12.68
CA PHE A 159 -13.92 -15.77 11.22
C PHE A 159 -15.02 -14.84 10.68
N SER A 160 -16.22 -14.86 11.27
CA SER A 160 -17.30 -13.97 10.87
C SER A 160 -16.90 -12.49 10.98
N SER A 161 -16.17 -12.10 12.02
CA SER A 161 -15.67 -10.72 12.16
C SER A 161 -14.63 -10.36 11.08
N LEU A 162 -13.68 -11.26 10.77
CA LEU A 162 -12.64 -11.03 9.76
C LEU A 162 -13.21 -10.98 8.34
N VAL A 163 -14.21 -11.81 8.03
CA VAL A 163 -14.91 -11.81 6.73
C VAL A 163 -15.79 -10.55 6.59
N ASN A 164 -16.49 -10.16 7.66
CA ASN A 164 -17.29 -8.93 7.67
C ASN A 164 -16.43 -7.69 7.39
N ASP A 165 -15.25 -7.60 8.01
CA ASP A 165 -14.29 -6.50 7.80
C ASP A 165 -13.41 -6.67 6.55
N SER A 166 -13.62 -7.76 5.79
CA SER A 166 -12.95 -8.09 4.53
C SER A 166 -11.44 -8.29 4.61
N TRP A 167 -10.95 -8.73 5.76
CA TRP A 167 -9.56 -9.21 5.93
C TRP A 167 -9.34 -10.56 5.26
N ILE A 168 -10.40 -11.37 5.20
CA ILE A 168 -10.42 -12.68 4.56
C ILE A 168 -11.51 -12.68 3.48
N VAL A 169 -11.24 -13.29 2.33
CA VAL A 169 -12.17 -13.42 1.20
C VAL A 169 -12.15 -14.86 0.69
N ALA A 170 -13.24 -15.32 0.06
CA ALA A 170 -13.20 -16.56 -0.70
C ALA A 170 -12.16 -16.49 -1.82
N ILE A 171 -11.55 -17.65 -2.11
CA ILE A 171 -10.70 -17.78 -3.28
C ILE A 171 -11.54 -17.56 -4.55
N ASP A 172 -11.00 -16.77 -5.46
CA ASP A 172 -11.56 -16.52 -6.78
C ASP A 172 -10.55 -16.94 -7.84
N ASN A 173 -11.02 -17.21 -9.06
CA ASN A 173 -10.19 -17.54 -10.22
C ASN A 173 -9.09 -16.50 -10.46
N THR A 174 -9.30 -15.24 -10.05
CA THR A 174 -8.30 -14.17 -10.14
C THR A 174 -7.09 -14.34 -9.22
N HIS A 175 -7.16 -15.20 -8.19
CA HIS A 175 -6.05 -15.48 -7.27
C HIS A 175 -5.07 -16.50 -7.85
N THR A 176 -5.58 -17.48 -8.58
CA THR A 176 -4.79 -18.61 -9.12
C THR A 176 -4.45 -18.44 -10.60
N GLN A 177 -5.23 -17.62 -11.33
CA GLN A 177 -5.02 -17.37 -12.75
C GLN A 177 -4.46 -15.98 -13.04
N ASN A 178 -3.72 -15.88 -14.14
CA ASN A 178 -3.20 -14.60 -14.60
C ASN A 178 -4.35 -13.68 -15.05
N LYS A 179 -4.49 -12.52 -14.40
CA LYS A 179 -5.53 -11.51 -14.69
C LYS A 179 -5.60 -11.11 -16.16
N PHE A 180 -4.44 -10.97 -16.83
CA PHE A 180 -4.38 -10.59 -18.23
C PHE A 180 -4.91 -11.70 -19.15
N ASP A 181 -4.56 -12.96 -18.88
CA ASP A 181 -5.02 -14.09 -19.69
C ASP A 181 -6.52 -14.35 -19.49
N VAL A 182 -7.04 -14.22 -18.27
CA VAL A 182 -8.48 -14.25 -17.98
C VAL A 182 -9.21 -13.16 -18.75
N PHE A 183 -8.68 -11.93 -18.72
CA PHE A 183 -9.22 -10.82 -19.50
C PHE A 183 -9.17 -11.08 -21.00
N LYS A 184 -8.05 -11.58 -21.52
CA LYS A 184 -7.87 -11.93 -22.94
C LYS A 184 -8.92 -12.95 -23.40
N LYS A 185 -9.12 -14.03 -22.64
CA LYS A 185 -10.14 -15.04 -22.93
C LYS A 185 -11.54 -14.44 -22.96
N MET A 186 -11.87 -13.59 -21.98
CA MET A 186 -13.15 -12.87 -21.94
C MET A 186 -13.30 -11.96 -23.18
N TYR A 187 -12.26 -11.23 -23.55
CA TYR A 187 -12.25 -10.34 -24.72
C TYR A 187 -12.44 -11.11 -26.03
N GLU A 188 -11.79 -12.26 -26.20
CA GLU A 188 -11.95 -13.14 -27.36
C GLU A 188 -13.38 -13.69 -27.47
N GLN A 189 -13.98 -14.10 -26.35
CA GLN A 189 -15.38 -14.53 -26.29
C GLN A 189 -16.34 -13.41 -26.69
N GLN A 190 -16.12 -12.17 -26.20
CA GLN A 190 -16.92 -11.02 -26.59
C GLN A 190 -16.73 -10.67 -28.07
N THR A 191 -15.51 -10.78 -28.59
CA THR A 191 -15.22 -10.56 -30.01
C THR A 191 -15.97 -11.57 -30.89
N ALA A 192 -15.99 -12.85 -30.50
CA ALA A 192 -16.71 -13.89 -31.20
C ALA A 192 -18.23 -13.66 -31.16
N ALA A 193 -18.79 -13.35 -29.99
CA ALA A 193 -20.21 -13.03 -29.82
C ALA A 193 -20.64 -11.82 -30.67
N PHE A 194 -19.86 -10.73 -30.62
CA PHE A 194 -20.12 -9.54 -31.44
C PHE A 194 -20.06 -9.85 -32.94
N ASN A 195 -19.13 -10.70 -33.37
CA ASN A 195 -19.01 -11.12 -34.77
C ASN A 195 -20.20 -11.95 -35.22
N SER A 196 -20.72 -12.85 -34.38
CA SER A 196 -21.92 -13.64 -34.71
C SER A 196 -23.18 -12.78 -34.75
N GLU A 197 -23.36 -11.84 -33.81
CA GLU A 197 -24.54 -10.98 -33.73
C GLU A 197 -24.60 -9.92 -34.84
N ASN A 198 -23.44 -9.49 -35.34
CA ASN A 198 -23.32 -8.48 -36.39
C ASN A 198 -22.83 -9.08 -37.72
N ALA A 199 -23.02 -10.38 -37.91
CA ALA A 199 -22.75 -11.04 -39.18
C ALA A 199 -23.53 -10.34 -40.32
N GLY A 200 -22.80 -9.85 -41.33
CA GLY A 200 -23.38 -9.15 -42.48
C GLY A 200 -23.59 -7.63 -42.33
N LYS A 201 -23.35 -7.02 -41.15
CA LYS A 201 -23.41 -5.56 -40.99
C LYS A 201 -22.07 -4.90 -41.34
N VAL A 202 -22.09 -3.88 -42.20
CA VAL A 202 -20.91 -3.08 -42.53
C VAL A 202 -20.65 -2.06 -41.42
N ILE A 203 -19.85 -2.45 -40.43
CA ILE A 203 -19.38 -1.56 -39.35
C ILE A 203 -17.90 -1.28 -39.60
N SER A 204 -17.49 -0.02 -39.47
CA SER A 204 -16.07 0.33 -39.59
C SER A 204 -15.24 -0.39 -38.51
N GLN A 205 -14.03 -0.83 -38.86
CA GLN A 205 -13.17 -1.61 -37.94
C GLN A 205 -12.88 -0.86 -36.63
N SER A 206 -12.70 0.46 -36.71
CA SER A 206 -12.50 1.32 -35.52
C SER A 206 -13.72 1.32 -34.60
N LYS A 207 -14.92 1.53 -35.16
CA LYS A 207 -16.17 1.54 -34.38
C LYS A 207 -16.48 0.16 -33.78
N LYS A 208 -16.25 -0.91 -34.56
CA LYS A 208 -16.36 -2.29 -34.10
C LYS A 208 -15.45 -2.56 -32.90
N LEU A 209 -14.17 -2.19 -32.99
CA LEU A 209 -13.21 -2.38 -31.91
C LEU A 209 -13.63 -1.61 -30.65
N GLN A 210 -14.10 -0.37 -30.80
CA GLN A 210 -14.56 0.45 -29.68
C GLN A 210 -15.77 -0.17 -28.96
N MET A 211 -16.76 -0.66 -29.71
CA MET A 211 -17.94 -1.33 -29.13
C MET A 211 -17.57 -2.59 -28.35
N ILE A 212 -16.67 -3.41 -28.89
CA ILE A 212 -16.17 -4.62 -28.19
C ILE A 212 -15.43 -4.23 -26.91
N LYS A 213 -14.60 -3.17 -26.95
CA LYS A 213 -13.88 -2.68 -25.76
C LYS A 213 -14.83 -2.18 -24.68
N ASP A 214 -15.87 -1.44 -25.05
CA ASP A 214 -16.87 -0.92 -24.09
C ASP A 214 -17.70 -2.05 -23.46
N GLU A 215 -18.05 -3.08 -24.23
CA GLU A 215 -18.74 -4.26 -23.72
C GLU A 215 -17.86 -5.13 -22.82
N ALA A 216 -16.61 -5.36 -23.21
CA ALA A 216 -15.63 -6.04 -22.38
C ALA A 216 -15.39 -5.29 -21.06
N ARG A 217 -15.35 -3.94 -21.08
CA ARG A 217 -15.25 -3.11 -19.87
C ARG A 217 -16.44 -3.36 -18.94
N ARG A 218 -17.66 -3.34 -19.47
CA ARG A 218 -18.89 -3.55 -18.69
C ARG A 218 -18.93 -4.94 -18.05
N LYS A 219 -18.63 -5.99 -18.82
CA LYS A 219 -18.62 -7.37 -18.33
C LYS A 219 -17.55 -7.61 -17.28
N HIS A 220 -16.35 -7.03 -17.46
CA HIS A 220 -15.30 -7.09 -16.46
C HIS A 220 -15.69 -6.42 -15.14
N GLN A 221 -16.36 -5.26 -15.20
CA GLN A 221 -16.87 -4.57 -14.01
C GLN A 221 -17.95 -5.38 -13.28
N GLN A 222 -18.82 -6.08 -14.02
CA GLN A 222 -19.83 -6.97 -13.43
C GLN A 222 -19.19 -8.13 -12.68
N LEU A 223 -18.23 -8.83 -13.30
CA LEU A 223 -17.49 -9.93 -12.66
C LEU A 223 -16.78 -9.48 -11.37
N ILE A 224 -16.20 -8.27 -11.37
CA ILE A 224 -15.59 -7.70 -10.16
C ILE A 224 -16.65 -7.44 -9.07
N HIS A 225 -17.83 -6.95 -9.44
CA HIS A 225 -18.88 -6.65 -8.47
C HIS A 225 -19.46 -7.93 -7.85
N GLU A 226 -19.66 -8.96 -8.68
CA GLU A 226 -20.09 -10.29 -8.25
C GLU A 226 -19.08 -10.92 -7.28
N GLY A 227 -17.78 -10.86 -7.60
CA GLY A 227 -16.72 -11.36 -6.72
C GLY A 227 -16.56 -10.59 -5.40
N LYS A 228 -17.13 -9.38 -5.27
CA LYS A 228 -17.18 -8.62 -4.01
C LYS A 228 -18.43 -8.92 -3.18
N SER A 229 -19.40 -9.66 -3.71
CA SER A 229 -20.62 -10.02 -2.99
C SER A 229 -20.31 -10.96 -1.84
N LYS A 230 -20.69 -10.60 -0.61
CA LYS A 230 -20.46 -11.41 0.59
C LYS A 230 -21.57 -12.42 0.87
N ALA A 231 -22.66 -12.38 0.09
CA ALA A 231 -23.88 -13.14 0.39
C ALA A 231 -23.68 -14.66 0.32
N HIS A 232 -22.74 -15.14 -0.49
CA HIS A 232 -22.44 -16.56 -0.64
C HIS A 232 -21.48 -17.10 0.43
N LEU A 233 -20.91 -16.23 1.28
CA LEU A 233 -19.93 -16.62 2.31
C LEU A 233 -20.59 -17.02 3.63
N PHE A 234 -21.86 -16.69 3.81
CA PHE A 234 -22.58 -16.90 5.06
C PHE A 234 -23.71 -17.91 4.87
N VAL A 235 -23.79 -18.86 5.80
CA VAL A 235 -24.91 -19.76 5.92
C VAL A 235 -25.96 -19.09 6.82
N ASN A 236 -27.18 -18.97 6.32
CA ASN A 236 -28.31 -18.48 7.10
C ASN A 236 -28.79 -19.59 8.05
N ASP A 237 -28.13 -19.72 9.20
CA ASP A 237 -28.63 -20.56 10.28
C ASP A 237 -29.57 -19.73 11.16
N SER A 238 -30.86 -20.08 11.17
CA SER A 238 -31.87 -19.42 12.00
C SER A 238 -31.65 -19.57 13.51
N THR A 239 -30.67 -20.39 13.92
CA THR A 239 -30.35 -20.71 15.31
C THR A 239 -29.20 -19.88 15.87
N ALA A 240 -28.36 -19.27 15.03
CA ALA A 240 -27.19 -18.50 15.45
C ALA A 240 -27.47 -16.99 15.50
N MET A 241 -27.06 -16.32 16.58
CA MET A 241 -27.17 -14.87 16.74
C MET A 241 -26.31 -14.09 15.73
N PHE A 242 -25.32 -14.75 15.12
CA PHE A 242 -24.40 -14.18 14.13
C PHE A 242 -24.36 -15.07 12.87
N PRO A 243 -24.21 -14.48 11.67
CA PRO A 243 -24.09 -15.26 10.45
C PRO A 243 -22.81 -16.09 10.48
N LYS A 244 -22.96 -17.41 10.33
CA LYS A 244 -21.83 -18.36 10.27
C LYS A 244 -21.21 -18.37 8.89
N VAL A 245 -19.88 -18.40 8.83
CA VAL A 245 -19.15 -18.58 7.58
C VAL A 245 -19.32 -20.02 7.10
N ASP A 246 -19.49 -20.20 5.80
CA ASP A 246 -19.57 -21.54 5.20
C ASP A 246 -18.28 -22.35 5.49
N PRO A 247 -18.39 -23.52 6.16
CA PRO A 247 -17.23 -24.34 6.50
C PRO A 247 -16.45 -24.89 5.31
N GLU A 248 -17.09 -25.05 4.14
CA GLU A 248 -16.47 -25.69 2.97
C GLU A 248 -15.75 -24.72 2.04
N VAL A 249 -16.01 -23.42 2.17
CA VAL A 249 -15.43 -22.41 1.28
C VAL A 249 -13.96 -22.16 1.62
N PRO A 250 -13.03 -22.32 0.66
CA PRO A 250 -11.63 -21.98 0.87
C PRO A 250 -11.44 -20.47 0.95
N LEU A 251 -10.81 -20.03 2.02
CA LEU A 251 -10.60 -18.64 2.35
C LEU A 251 -9.13 -18.24 2.19
N ALA A 252 -8.89 -17.03 1.71
CA ALA A 252 -7.57 -16.45 1.49
C ALA A 252 -7.46 -15.04 2.09
N PHE A 253 -6.23 -14.63 2.42
CA PHE A 253 -5.96 -13.30 2.96
C PHE A 253 -6.12 -12.20 1.89
N ASN A 254 -6.89 -11.16 2.23
CA ASN A 254 -7.11 -10.00 1.39
C ASN A 254 -5.98 -8.96 1.51
N PHE A 255 -4.99 -9.06 0.63
CA PHE A 255 -3.88 -8.11 0.65
C PHE A 255 -4.33 -6.67 0.34
N GLU A 256 -5.34 -6.46 -0.51
CA GLU A 256 -5.87 -5.12 -0.82
C GLU A 256 -6.48 -4.42 0.41
N ARG A 257 -7.15 -5.17 1.30
CA ARG A 257 -7.67 -4.61 2.56
C ARG A 257 -6.53 -4.10 3.43
N TYR A 258 -5.44 -4.85 3.51
CA TYR A 258 -4.24 -4.46 4.23
C TYR A 258 -3.52 -3.26 3.60
N LEU A 259 -3.50 -3.15 2.27
CA LEU A 259 -2.96 -1.96 1.60
C LEU A 259 -3.75 -0.69 1.96
N LYS A 260 -5.08 -0.76 2.11
CA LYS A 260 -5.87 0.37 2.59
C LYS A 260 -5.47 0.77 4.02
N ARG A 261 -5.22 -0.21 4.89
CA ARG A 261 -4.73 0.03 6.25
C ARG A 261 -3.37 0.70 6.25
N LEU A 262 -2.43 0.22 5.44
CA LEU A 262 -1.11 0.84 5.29
C LEU A 262 -1.23 2.29 4.81
N ARG A 263 -2.08 2.57 3.81
CA ARG A 263 -2.34 3.93 3.34
C ARG A 263 -2.81 4.84 4.48
N SER A 264 -3.80 4.40 5.26
CA SER A 264 -4.30 5.15 6.42
C SER A 264 -3.21 5.44 7.45
N LEU A 265 -2.35 4.46 7.74
CA LEU A 265 -1.24 4.63 8.69
C LEU A 265 -0.23 5.68 8.21
N HIS A 266 0.13 5.66 6.93
CA HIS A 266 1.01 6.68 6.35
C HIS A 266 0.38 8.07 6.37
N PHE A 267 -0.91 8.18 6.06
CA PHE A 267 -1.66 9.43 6.09
C PHE A 267 -1.68 10.03 7.51
N ALA A 268 -1.98 9.21 8.52
CA ALA A 268 -1.94 9.63 9.92
C ALA A 268 -0.53 10.05 10.36
N SER A 269 0.50 9.30 9.97
CA SER A 269 1.90 9.63 10.28
C SER A 269 2.32 10.97 9.67
N GLU A 270 1.93 11.24 8.43
CA GLU A 270 2.25 12.51 7.77
C GLU A 270 1.52 13.69 8.42
N ALA A 271 0.24 13.50 8.78
CA ALA A 271 -0.53 14.51 9.52
C ALA A 271 0.10 14.84 10.89
N LYS A 272 0.75 13.87 11.53
CA LYS A 272 1.45 14.06 12.81
C LYS A 272 2.60 15.06 12.68
N HIS A 273 3.34 14.98 11.57
CA HIS A 273 4.49 15.84 11.32
C HIS A 273 4.11 17.23 10.83
N LYS A 274 3.04 17.35 10.04
CA LYS A 274 2.61 18.64 9.47
C LYS A 274 1.68 19.45 10.37
N VAL A 275 0.69 18.81 10.99
CA VAL A 275 -0.39 19.51 11.72
C VAL A 275 -0.21 19.38 13.23
N GLY A 276 0.18 18.20 13.71
CA GLY A 276 0.43 17.95 15.13
C GLY A 276 -0.14 16.63 15.62
N THR A 277 0.21 16.27 16.86
CA THR A 277 -0.08 14.96 17.44
C THR A 277 -1.57 14.71 17.68
N VAL A 278 -2.30 15.68 18.24
CA VAL A 278 -3.72 15.50 18.56
C VAL A 278 -4.57 15.46 17.28
N SER A 279 -4.36 16.40 16.36
CA SER A 279 -5.06 16.43 15.07
C SER A 279 -4.80 15.16 14.25
N SER A 280 -3.57 14.62 14.28
CA SER A 280 -3.24 13.34 13.63
C SER A 280 -4.00 12.16 14.20
N LYS A 281 -4.19 12.10 15.52
CA LYS A 281 -4.97 11.01 16.13
C LYS A 281 -6.47 11.13 15.82
N ILE A 282 -7.03 12.35 15.78
CA ILE A 282 -8.40 12.60 15.31
C ILE A 282 -8.53 12.15 13.84
N TYR A 283 -7.52 12.46 13.02
CA TYR A 283 -7.47 12.03 11.63
C TYR A 283 -7.36 10.50 11.51
N ALA A 284 -6.62 9.81 12.38
CA ALA A 284 -6.56 8.35 12.41
C ALA A 284 -7.91 7.70 12.75
N LEU A 285 -8.71 8.31 13.63
CA LEU A 285 -10.09 7.87 13.93
C LEU A 285 -10.99 7.98 12.69
N ILE A 286 -10.90 9.12 12.00
CA ILE A 286 -11.59 9.37 10.73
C ILE A 286 -11.24 8.30 9.70
N LEU A 287 -9.94 8.04 9.52
CA LEU A 287 -9.45 7.06 8.57
C LEU A 287 -9.97 5.65 8.91
N ASN A 288 -9.94 5.24 10.19
CA ASN A 288 -10.41 3.92 10.62
C ASN A 288 -11.86 3.64 10.21
N ARG A 289 -12.74 4.66 10.24
CA ARG A 289 -14.14 4.53 9.83
C ARG A 289 -14.31 4.43 8.31
N VAL A 290 -13.54 5.21 7.57
CA VAL A 290 -13.69 5.37 6.11
C VAL A 290 -12.91 4.31 5.32
N GLU A 291 -11.86 3.76 5.91
CA GLU A 291 -10.90 2.86 5.25
C GLU A 291 -11.56 1.64 4.59
N ALA A 292 -12.50 0.96 5.26
CA ALA A 292 -13.15 -0.23 4.71
C ALA A 292 -13.95 0.07 3.43
N LYS A 293 -14.56 1.25 3.37
CA LYS A 293 -15.39 1.71 2.24
C LYS A 293 -14.58 2.41 1.15
N SER A 294 -13.38 2.89 1.49
CA SER A 294 -12.51 3.58 0.55
C SER A 294 -12.15 2.74 -0.67
N THR A 295 -11.80 3.41 -1.77
CA THR A 295 -11.38 2.75 -3.01
C THR A 295 -10.12 1.90 -2.80
N ASP A 296 -10.03 0.80 -3.55
CA ASP A 296 -8.87 -0.09 -3.56
C ASP A 296 -7.61 0.70 -3.95
N VAL A 297 -6.49 0.43 -3.29
CA VAL A 297 -5.24 1.16 -3.48
C VAL A 297 -4.69 0.87 -4.87
N GLN A 298 -4.71 -0.41 -5.28
CA GLN A 298 -4.38 -0.78 -6.64
C GLN A 298 -5.55 -0.50 -7.58
N SER A 299 -5.27 0.33 -8.58
CA SER A 299 -6.22 0.75 -9.60
C SER A 299 -6.60 -0.40 -10.55
N ARG A 300 -7.57 -1.25 -10.19
CA ARG A 300 -8.09 -2.33 -11.08
C ARG A 300 -8.58 -1.80 -12.43
N GLU A 301 -9.14 -0.59 -12.43
CA GLU A 301 -9.60 0.07 -13.65
C GLU A 301 -8.44 0.54 -14.55
N LEU A 302 -7.35 1.04 -13.95
CA LEU A 302 -6.15 1.40 -14.71
C LEU A 302 -5.47 0.15 -15.27
N GLU A 303 -5.46 -0.94 -14.50
CA GLU A 303 -4.99 -2.26 -14.93
C GLU A 303 -5.80 -2.74 -16.15
N LEU A 304 -7.13 -2.64 -16.10
CA LEU A 304 -8.01 -2.96 -17.23
C LEU A 304 -7.71 -2.10 -18.47
N GLU A 305 -7.57 -0.78 -18.33
CA GLU A 305 -7.26 0.07 -19.48
C GLU A 305 -5.89 -0.24 -20.09
N ARG A 306 -4.90 -0.63 -19.27
CA ARG A 306 -3.62 -1.15 -19.77
C ARG A 306 -3.81 -2.45 -20.56
N PHE A 307 -4.70 -3.33 -20.13
CA PHE A 307 -5.02 -4.55 -20.87
C PHE A 307 -5.72 -4.22 -22.19
N LEU A 308 -6.69 -3.31 -22.19
CA LEU A 308 -7.42 -2.85 -23.37
C LEU A 308 -6.51 -2.11 -24.37
N SER A 309 -5.51 -1.35 -23.90
CA SER A 309 -4.52 -0.74 -24.79
C SER A 309 -3.61 -1.78 -25.45
N ASN A 310 -3.31 -2.87 -24.74
CA ASN A 310 -2.53 -3.99 -25.30
C ASN A 310 -3.35 -4.84 -26.29
N MET A 311 -4.68 -4.78 -26.22
CA MET A 311 -5.58 -5.45 -27.17
C MET A 311 -5.87 -4.52 -28.38
N GLY A 312 -5.05 -4.62 -29.42
CA GLY A 312 -5.25 -3.94 -30.71
C GLY A 312 -3.96 -3.77 -31.52
N GLN A 313 -4.10 -3.42 -32.81
CA GLN A 313 -2.97 -3.15 -33.71
C GLN A 313 -2.40 -1.72 -33.60
N SER A 314 -2.96 -0.87 -32.74
CA SER A 314 -2.51 0.52 -32.61
C SER A 314 -1.36 0.58 -31.60
N ALA A 315 -0.16 0.92 -32.07
CA ALA A 315 1.07 1.02 -31.29
C ALA A 315 1.11 2.19 -30.28
N VAL A 316 -0.01 2.86 -30.06
CA VAL A 316 -0.14 3.94 -29.08
C VAL A 316 -0.46 3.32 -27.72
N GLY A 317 0.44 3.51 -26.77
CA GLY A 317 0.23 3.13 -25.37
C GLY A 317 -0.97 3.84 -24.74
N LEU A 318 -1.17 3.64 -23.44
CA LEU A 318 -2.28 4.23 -22.70
C LEU A 318 -2.31 5.77 -22.86
N ASP A 319 -3.43 6.31 -23.35
CA ASP A 319 -3.62 7.75 -23.54
C ASP A 319 -3.62 8.46 -22.17
N PRO A 320 -2.75 9.47 -21.96
CA PRO A 320 -2.73 10.27 -20.73
C PRO A 320 -4.09 10.88 -20.37
N ARG A 321 -4.97 11.15 -21.35
CA ARG A 321 -6.32 11.67 -21.10
C ARG A 321 -7.21 10.67 -20.37
N ILE A 322 -7.09 9.38 -20.69
CA ILE A 322 -7.83 8.31 -20.01
C ILE A 322 -7.39 8.22 -18.54
N ILE A 323 -6.09 8.37 -18.28
CA ILE A 323 -5.57 8.42 -16.91
C ILE A 323 -6.22 9.58 -16.13
N ALA A 324 -6.25 10.78 -16.72
CA ALA A 324 -6.90 11.94 -16.09
C ALA A 324 -8.40 11.72 -15.83
N GLN A 325 -9.11 11.09 -16.76
CA GLN A 325 -10.53 10.75 -16.59
C GLN A 325 -10.76 9.70 -15.48
N ILE A 326 -9.90 8.69 -15.36
CA ILE A 326 -9.95 7.71 -14.26
C ILE A 326 -9.70 8.42 -12.93
N THR A 327 -8.68 9.28 -12.85
CA THR A 327 -8.37 10.06 -11.66
C THR A 327 -9.56 10.92 -11.22
N GLY A 328 -10.18 11.66 -12.14
CA GLY A 328 -11.36 12.48 -11.82
C GLY A 328 -12.55 11.64 -11.34
N ARG A 329 -12.78 10.46 -11.91
CA ARG A 329 -13.83 9.54 -11.41
C ARG A 329 -13.51 8.99 -10.03
N LYS A 330 -12.25 8.71 -9.71
CA LYS A 330 -11.84 8.30 -8.36
C LYS A 330 -11.98 9.42 -7.34
N GLU A 331 -11.67 10.65 -7.72
CA GLU A 331 -11.88 11.83 -6.86
C GLU A 331 -13.37 12.02 -6.53
N LEU A 332 -14.27 11.78 -7.50
CA LEU A 332 -15.72 11.76 -7.25
C LEU A 332 -16.12 10.62 -6.30
N LYS A 333 -15.48 9.45 -6.40
CA LYS A 333 -15.72 8.32 -5.48
C LYS A 333 -15.28 8.60 -4.05
N ASP A 334 -14.24 9.42 -3.86
CA ASP A 334 -13.79 9.83 -2.54
C ASP A 334 -14.85 10.69 -1.80
N GLN A 335 -15.86 11.21 -2.53
CA GLN A 335 -16.98 12.01 -2.02
C GLN A 335 -18.32 11.22 -1.95
N GLU A 336 -18.30 9.92 -2.22
CA GLU A 336 -19.52 9.10 -2.21
C GLU A 336 -20.18 9.01 -0.83
N ARG A 337 -21.47 8.64 -0.83
CA ARG A 337 -22.27 8.52 0.40
C ARG A 337 -21.61 7.54 1.38
N GLY A 338 -21.30 8.04 2.58
CA GLY A 338 -20.63 7.27 3.63
C GLY A 338 -19.12 7.47 3.71
N MET A 339 -18.54 8.26 2.80
CA MET A 339 -17.18 8.79 2.89
C MET A 339 -17.13 10.17 3.56
N ASN A 340 -18.21 10.94 3.44
CA ASN A 340 -18.38 12.23 4.12
C ASN A 340 -18.57 12.03 5.63
N ILE A 341 -17.96 12.92 6.40
CA ILE A 341 -17.86 12.87 7.85
C ILE A 341 -18.30 14.21 8.43
N SER A 342 -19.23 14.13 9.38
CA SER A 342 -19.63 15.25 10.21
C SER A 342 -18.89 15.26 11.56
N VAL A 343 -18.86 16.40 12.23
CA VAL A 343 -18.34 16.56 13.60
C VAL A 343 -18.99 15.56 14.56
N ASN A 344 -20.31 15.33 14.42
CA ASN A 344 -21.05 14.37 15.24
C ASN A 344 -20.58 12.93 15.04
N ASP A 345 -20.21 12.56 13.82
CA ASP A 345 -19.68 11.23 13.54
C ASP A 345 -18.29 11.04 14.15
N VAL A 346 -17.45 12.08 14.09
CA VAL A 346 -16.13 12.08 14.75
C VAL A 346 -16.29 11.95 16.26
N TYR A 347 -17.25 12.64 16.88
CA TYR A 347 -17.53 12.49 18.31
C TYR A 347 -17.95 11.06 18.67
N LYS A 348 -18.87 10.46 17.90
CA LYS A 348 -19.29 9.07 18.12
C LYS A 348 -18.12 8.08 18.00
N GLU A 349 -17.23 8.27 17.01
CA GLU A 349 -16.03 7.45 16.88
C GLU A 349 -15.01 7.70 18.00
N LEU A 350 -14.91 8.94 18.49
CA LEU A 350 -14.04 9.27 19.62
C LEU A 350 -14.50 8.56 20.89
N VAL A 351 -15.82 8.50 21.14
CA VAL A 351 -16.38 7.79 22.30
C VAL A 351 -16.18 6.27 22.14
N ARG A 352 -16.40 5.72 20.94
CA ARG A 352 -16.31 4.27 20.70
C ARG A 352 -14.88 3.73 20.63
N ASN A 353 -13.98 4.47 19.97
CA ASN A 353 -12.65 3.99 19.58
C ASN A 353 -11.52 4.89 20.10
N GLY A 354 -11.80 5.91 20.91
CA GLY A 354 -10.79 6.88 21.38
C GLY A 354 -9.64 6.25 22.13
N GLU A 355 -9.92 5.27 23.01
CA GLU A 355 -8.89 4.55 23.78
C GLU A 355 -7.88 3.84 22.86
N LYS A 356 -8.37 3.20 21.79
CA LYS A 356 -7.53 2.50 20.79
C LYS A 356 -6.49 3.41 20.13
N PHE A 357 -6.81 4.70 19.97
CA PHE A 357 -5.91 5.69 19.36
C PHE A 357 -5.24 6.61 20.39
N ASN A 358 -5.36 6.31 21.69
CA ASN A 358 -4.85 7.12 22.79
C ASN A 358 -5.37 8.58 22.72
N VAL A 359 -6.67 8.77 22.45
CA VAL A 359 -7.36 10.07 22.51
C VAL A 359 -8.61 9.94 23.34
N SER A 360 -8.72 10.77 24.38
CA SER A 360 -9.95 10.92 25.15
C SER A 360 -10.55 12.30 24.93
N THR A 361 -11.84 12.47 25.22
CA THR A 361 -12.54 13.76 25.16
C THR A 361 -11.81 14.87 25.94
N LYS A 362 -11.22 14.53 27.09
CA LYS A 362 -10.38 15.41 27.91
C LYS A 362 -9.08 15.84 27.23
N SER A 363 -8.49 14.98 26.39
CA SER A 363 -7.25 15.28 25.65
C SER A 363 -7.49 16.19 24.44
N VAL A 364 -8.72 16.28 23.96
CA VAL A 364 -9.12 17.17 22.86
C VAL A 364 -9.52 18.54 23.40
N MET A 365 -10.14 18.59 24.58
CA MET A 365 -10.43 19.86 25.26
C MET A 365 -9.15 20.64 25.57
N ASN A 366 -9.19 21.96 25.34
CA ASN A 366 -8.09 22.92 25.55
C ASN A 366 -6.84 22.71 24.65
N THR A 367 -6.94 21.94 23.57
CA THR A 367 -5.80 21.75 22.64
C THR A 367 -5.62 22.94 21.70
N ILE A 368 -6.69 23.69 21.43
CA ILE A 368 -6.67 24.88 20.58
C ILE A 368 -7.06 26.05 21.48
N ALA A 369 -6.12 26.98 21.67
CA ALA A 369 -6.40 28.23 22.35
C ALA A 369 -7.23 29.11 21.41
N ASP A 370 -8.45 29.43 21.82
CA ASP A 370 -9.25 30.45 21.15
C ASP A 370 -8.85 31.82 21.71
N PRO A 371 -8.16 32.68 20.95
CA PRO A 371 -7.75 34.00 21.42
C PRO A 371 -8.94 34.92 21.75
N SER A 372 -10.16 34.58 21.31
CA SER A 372 -11.37 35.31 21.69
C SER A 372 -11.84 34.97 23.12
N ALA A 373 -11.62 33.73 23.58
CA ALA A 373 -12.00 33.27 24.92
C ALA A 373 -11.16 33.89 26.05
N GLU A 374 -9.96 34.40 25.77
CA GLU A 374 -9.13 35.10 26.77
C GLU A 374 -9.61 36.54 27.05
N THR A 375 -10.39 37.15 26.14
CA THR A 375 -10.85 38.54 26.31
C THR A 375 -12.00 38.71 27.31
N GLY A 376 -12.59 37.61 27.79
CA GLY A 376 -13.65 37.60 28.80
C GLY A 376 -13.16 37.75 30.25
N ARG A 377 -11.85 37.67 30.53
CA ARG A 377 -11.33 38.01 31.86
C ARG A 377 -11.35 39.53 32.03
N LYS A 378 -12.36 40.04 32.75
CA LYS A 378 -12.46 41.42 33.26
C LYS A 378 -11.07 41.99 33.56
N ARG A 379 -10.51 42.77 32.62
CA ARG A 379 -9.44 43.71 32.93
C ARG A 379 -10.03 44.68 33.95
N SER A 380 -9.45 44.70 35.15
CA SER A 380 -9.69 45.76 36.12
C SER A 380 -9.53 47.11 35.39
N LYS A 381 -10.57 47.94 35.43
CA LYS A 381 -10.56 49.28 34.89
C LYS A 381 -9.40 50.06 35.53
N GLU A 382 -8.38 50.38 34.74
CA GLU A 382 -7.59 51.58 34.94
C GLU A 382 -7.73 52.47 33.70
N ASN A 383 -8.08 53.72 33.99
CA ASN A 383 -8.35 54.80 33.05
C ASN A 383 -7.11 55.16 32.23
N SER A 384 -7.21 55.11 30.90
CA SER A 384 -6.63 56.16 30.04
C SER A 384 -7.22 56.05 28.64
N GLY A 385 -7.85 57.13 28.17
CA GLY A 385 -8.53 57.18 26.88
C GLY A 385 -7.60 57.28 25.69
N ASN A 386 -7.94 56.58 24.60
CA ASN A 386 -7.77 57.08 23.23
C ASN A 386 -8.73 56.32 22.27
N PRO A 387 -9.33 56.96 21.26
CA PRO A 387 -10.42 56.38 20.49
C PRO A 387 -9.97 55.60 19.24
N GLY A 388 -10.59 54.43 19.04
CA GLY A 388 -11.20 54.00 17.79
C GLY A 388 -10.31 53.68 16.58
N VAL A 389 -9.92 52.41 16.43
CA VAL A 389 -9.73 51.80 15.10
C VAL A 389 -10.84 50.78 14.88
N LYS A 390 -11.73 51.06 13.92
CA LYS A 390 -12.79 50.14 13.48
C LYS A 390 -12.14 48.87 12.91
N ARG A 391 -12.33 47.73 13.59
CA ARG A 391 -11.98 46.42 13.04
C ARG A 391 -12.96 46.04 11.94
N VAL A 392 -12.42 45.55 10.83
CA VAL A 392 -13.18 45.01 9.70
C VAL A 392 -13.75 43.65 10.14
N LYS A 393 -15.08 43.51 10.11
CA LYS A 393 -15.81 42.26 10.42
C LYS A 393 -15.52 41.27 9.29
N LEU A 394 -15.00 40.09 9.61
CA LEU A 394 -14.79 38.99 8.65
C LEU A 394 -16.02 38.05 8.71
N GLU A 395 -16.35 37.42 7.59
CA GLU A 395 -17.53 36.54 7.42
C GLU A 395 -17.63 35.36 8.42
N LEU A 396 -16.53 35.06 9.15
CA LEU A 396 -16.56 34.10 10.26
C LEU A 396 -17.55 34.50 11.36
N ASP A 397 -17.75 35.80 11.61
CA ASP A 397 -18.56 36.31 12.72
C ASP A 397 -20.06 36.02 12.55
N GLU A 398 -20.56 35.90 11.30
CA GLU A 398 -22.00 35.65 11.04
C GLU A 398 -22.43 34.21 11.33
N VAL A 399 -21.49 33.26 11.30
CA VAL A 399 -21.77 31.85 11.64
C VAL A 399 -21.85 31.65 13.17
N PHE A 400 -21.10 32.45 13.93
CA PHE A 400 -21.08 32.42 15.40
C PHE A 400 -22.35 33.04 16.01
N GLU A 401 -22.84 34.16 15.47
CA GLU A 401 -24.06 34.82 15.96
C GLU A 401 -25.33 33.94 15.81
N ARG A 402 -25.34 32.93 14.93
CA ARG A 402 -26.50 32.01 14.75
C ARG A 402 -26.54 30.84 15.73
N LEU A 403 -25.47 30.60 16.49
CA LEU A 403 -25.35 29.47 17.41
C LEU A 403 -25.45 29.87 18.89
N GLU A 404 -25.34 31.16 19.20
CA GLU A 404 -25.54 31.67 20.56
C GLU A 404 -27.03 31.97 20.80
N SER A 405 -27.74 31.01 21.36
CA SER A 405 -28.95 31.32 22.13
C SER A 405 -28.53 31.78 23.53
N PRO A 406 -29.19 32.79 24.13
CA PRO A 406 -28.76 33.37 25.40
C PRO A 406 -28.91 32.36 26.54
N GLU A 407 -27.78 31.97 27.13
CA GLU A 407 -27.71 31.12 28.32
C GLU A 407 -28.41 31.83 29.50
N VAL A 408 -29.52 31.25 29.96
CA VAL A 408 -30.04 31.51 31.29
C VAL A 408 -29.28 30.57 32.22
N GLU A 409 -28.43 31.12 33.08
CA GLU A 409 -27.77 30.39 34.15
C GLU A 409 -28.83 29.79 35.09
N SER A 410 -29.07 28.48 34.98
CA SER A 410 -29.69 27.68 36.04
C SER A 410 -28.72 26.57 36.42
N GLU A 411 -28.12 26.73 37.59
CA GLU A 411 -27.43 25.69 38.36
C GLU A 411 -28.43 24.58 38.67
N ASP A 412 -28.36 23.46 37.94
CA ASP A 412 -28.70 22.08 38.34
C ASP A 412 -29.03 21.25 37.09
N GLU A 413 -28.01 20.69 36.41
CA GLU A 413 -28.26 19.64 35.41
C GLU A 413 -27.37 18.41 35.63
N LYS A 414 -28.08 17.31 35.83
CA LYS A 414 -27.62 15.94 36.06
C LYS A 414 -26.83 15.41 34.87
N ASP A 415 -25.89 14.51 35.15
CA ASP A 415 -25.16 13.68 34.19
C ASP A 415 -26.08 13.16 33.07
N GLY A 416 -26.03 13.82 31.92
CA GLY A 416 -26.58 13.37 30.65
C GLY A 416 -25.46 13.35 29.63
N ASP A 417 -25.36 12.26 28.87
CA ASP A 417 -24.35 11.93 27.86
C ASP A 417 -24.39 12.84 26.60
N TYR A 418 -24.74 14.12 26.78
CA TYR A 418 -24.80 15.11 25.71
C TYR A 418 -23.42 15.73 25.47
N PRO A 419 -23.00 15.85 24.20
CA PRO A 419 -21.72 16.42 23.87
C PRO A 419 -21.69 17.91 24.22
N SER A 420 -20.80 18.29 25.14
CA SER A 420 -20.54 19.70 25.46
C SER A 420 -20.30 20.52 24.19
N ALA A 421 -21.05 21.61 23.98
CA ALA A 421 -20.94 22.48 22.80
C ALA A 421 -19.49 22.93 22.52
N LYS A 422 -18.73 23.21 23.59
CA LYS A 422 -17.29 23.53 23.52
C LYS A 422 -16.42 22.42 22.92
N LEU A 423 -16.73 21.14 23.18
CA LEU A 423 -16.00 20.01 22.61
C LEU A 423 -16.29 19.86 21.12
N MET A 424 -17.56 19.99 20.72
CA MET A 424 -17.96 19.96 19.31
C MET A 424 -17.29 21.09 18.51
N ALA A 425 -17.25 22.30 19.08
CA ALA A 425 -16.51 23.42 18.51
C ALA A 425 -15.01 23.07 18.37
N THR A 426 -14.39 22.51 19.41
CA THR A 426 -12.95 22.16 19.37
C THR A 426 -12.65 21.10 18.31
N ILE A 427 -13.50 20.08 18.16
CA ILE A 427 -13.37 19.07 17.10
C ILE A 427 -13.44 19.75 15.73
N LEU A 428 -14.42 20.64 15.51
CA LEU A 428 -14.54 21.39 14.26
C LEU A 428 -13.27 22.21 13.95
N HIS A 429 -12.65 22.84 14.95
CA HIS A 429 -11.38 23.55 14.76
C HIS A 429 -10.25 22.62 14.32
N HIS A 430 -10.13 21.42 14.89
CA HIS A 430 -9.15 20.42 14.43
C HIS A 430 -9.42 19.96 12.99
N LEU A 431 -10.68 19.79 12.59
CA LEU A 431 -11.04 19.44 11.21
C LEU A 431 -10.67 20.55 10.23
N LYS A 432 -10.99 21.81 10.57
CA LYS A 432 -10.60 22.98 9.77
C LYS A 432 -9.09 23.11 9.64
N LEU A 433 -8.33 22.83 10.72
CA LEU A 433 -6.87 22.84 10.69
C LEU A 433 -6.31 21.78 9.74
N LEU A 434 -6.90 20.57 9.71
CA LEU A 434 -6.55 19.51 8.76
C LEU A 434 -6.94 19.86 7.31
N ALA A 435 -7.91 20.74 7.11
CA ALA A 435 -8.37 21.20 5.80
C ALA A 435 -7.70 22.51 5.33
N ALA A 436 -6.88 23.16 6.16
CA ALA A 436 -6.36 24.49 5.89
C ALA A 436 -5.30 24.54 4.77
N ASP A 437 -4.48 23.49 4.63
CA ASP A 437 -3.41 23.43 3.63
C ASP A 437 -3.94 22.91 2.28
N SER A 438 -4.07 23.80 1.30
CA SER A 438 -4.51 23.42 -0.06
C SER A 438 -3.46 22.61 -0.82
N GLU A 439 -2.18 22.72 -0.48
CA GLU A 439 -1.11 21.92 -1.10
C GLU A 439 -1.04 20.50 -0.53
N PHE A 440 -1.39 20.33 0.76
CA PHE A 440 -1.49 19.03 1.43
C PHE A 440 -2.88 18.85 2.08
N PRO A 441 -3.92 18.56 1.29
CA PRO A 441 -5.28 18.44 1.81
C PRO A 441 -5.45 17.10 2.54
N PHE A 442 -5.29 17.08 3.86
CA PHE A 442 -5.62 15.89 4.68
C PHE A 442 -7.13 15.65 4.74
N LEU A 443 -7.90 16.74 4.81
CA LEU A 443 -9.34 16.79 4.67
C LEU A 443 -9.74 17.82 3.62
N SER A 444 -10.89 17.62 3.00
CA SER A 444 -11.52 18.59 2.09
C SER A 444 -12.97 18.79 2.51
N GLU A 445 -13.38 20.06 2.60
CA GLU A 445 -14.75 20.45 2.95
C GLU A 445 -15.60 20.42 1.67
N THR A 446 -16.71 19.68 1.71
CA THR A 446 -17.66 19.60 0.59
C THR A 446 -18.78 20.64 0.78
N ASP A 447 -19.45 20.55 1.92
CA ASP A 447 -20.48 21.47 2.40
C ASP A 447 -20.11 21.95 3.82
N SER A 448 -20.70 23.05 4.29
CA SER A 448 -20.38 23.60 5.62
C SER A 448 -20.49 22.55 6.73
N GLY A 449 -19.35 22.15 7.31
CA GLY A 449 -19.29 21.16 8.39
C GLY A 449 -19.30 19.69 7.95
N GLN A 450 -19.14 19.40 6.65
CA GLN A 450 -18.98 18.05 6.08
C GLN A 450 -17.61 17.92 5.41
N PHE A 451 -16.83 16.94 5.88
CA PHE A 451 -15.46 16.72 5.42
C PHE A 451 -15.31 15.34 4.79
N HIS A 452 -14.44 15.20 3.80
CA HIS A 452 -14.02 13.91 3.27
C HIS A 452 -12.49 13.83 3.16
N VAL A 453 -11.97 12.61 3.05
CA VAL A 453 -10.54 12.36 2.87
C VAL A 453 -10.26 12.22 1.36
N PRO A 454 -9.48 13.13 0.74
CA PRO A 454 -9.19 13.05 -0.70
C PRO A 454 -8.06 12.04 -0.98
N PHE A 455 -8.34 10.74 -0.85
CA PHE A 455 -7.34 9.67 -1.00
C PHE A 455 -6.60 9.75 -2.34
N THR A 456 -7.32 10.02 -3.43
CA THR A 456 -6.77 10.06 -4.79
C THR A 456 -5.77 11.19 -4.98
N ARG A 457 -6.08 12.39 -4.46
CA ARG A 457 -5.21 13.57 -4.56
C ARG A 457 -4.05 13.50 -3.57
N LEU A 458 -4.29 13.02 -2.36
CA LEU A 458 -3.31 13.03 -1.27
C LEU A 458 -2.20 12.00 -1.44
N SER A 459 -2.52 10.80 -1.94
CA SER A 459 -1.55 9.70 -2.11
C SER A 459 -0.28 10.09 -2.90
N PRO A 460 -0.36 10.66 -4.12
CA PRO A 460 0.83 11.04 -4.88
C PRO A 460 1.59 12.22 -4.25
N ILE A 461 0.89 13.11 -3.53
CA ILE A 461 1.50 14.26 -2.84
C ILE A 461 2.37 13.76 -1.68
N ILE A 462 1.85 12.83 -0.87
CA ILE A 462 2.60 12.21 0.23
C ILE A 462 3.81 11.45 -0.31
N ALA A 463 3.64 10.70 -1.41
CA ALA A 463 4.77 9.97 -2.00
C ALA A 463 5.89 10.91 -2.49
N LYS A 464 5.52 12.01 -3.16
CA LYS A 464 6.49 13.05 -3.58
C LYS A 464 7.18 13.70 -2.37
N HIS A 465 6.43 14.00 -1.32
CA HIS A 465 6.97 14.58 -0.09
C HIS A 465 7.96 13.64 0.61
N ALA A 466 7.56 12.38 0.82
CA ALA A 466 8.40 11.37 1.43
C ALA A 466 9.73 11.22 0.66
N PHE A 467 9.66 11.16 -0.67
CA PHE A 467 10.85 11.12 -1.51
C PHE A 467 11.78 12.33 -1.28
N LYS A 468 11.22 13.55 -1.24
CA LYS A 468 11.99 14.76 -0.92
C LYS A 468 12.64 14.71 0.48
N GLN A 469 11.96 14.14 1.47
CA GLN A 469 12.53 13.95 2.80
C GLN A 469 13.69 12.95 2.79
N TYR A 470 13.61 11.89 1.99
CA TYR A 470 14.75 10.98 1.79
C TYR A 470 15.92 11.65 1.08
N VAL A 471 15.67 12.49 0.07
CA VAL A 471 16.72 13.30 -0.58
C VAL A 471 17.38 14.22 0.44
N LYS A 472 16.61 14.91 1.29
CA LYS A 472 17.15 15.73 2.38
C LYS A 472 18.00 14.93 3.35
N ALA A 473 17.53 13.76 3.79
CA ALA A 473 18.23 12.93 4.77
C ALA A 473 19.54 12.34 4.23
N THR A 474 19.57 11.96 2.95
CA THR A 474 20.72 11.28 2.33
C THR A 474 21.72 12.25 1.68
N MET A 475 21.22 13.35 1.11
CA MET A 475 22.01 14.30 0.31
C MET A 475 22.16 15.68 0.96
N GLY A 476 21.44 15.96 2.04
CA GLY A 476 21.50 17.20 2.80
C GLY A 476 20.42 18.23 2.43
N GLN A 477 20.33 19.29 3.25
CA GLN A 477 19.33 20.35 3.08
C GLN A 477 19.51 21.13 1.77
N ASP A 478 20.75 21.34 1.32
CA ASP A 478 21.04 22.09 0.10
C ASP A 478 20.55 21.36 -1.15
N ALA A 479 20.62 20.03 -1.15
CA ALA A 479 20.05 19.21 -2.23
C ALA A 479 18.53 19.37 -2.32
N LEU A 480 17.83 19.42 -1.18
CA LEU A 480 16.39 19.67 -1.17
C LEU A 480 16.05 21.06 -1.70
N LYS A 481 16.81 22.10 -1.30
CA LYS A 481 16.60 23.47 -1.80
C LYS A 481 16.77 23.56 -3.32
N VAL A 482 17.85 22.97 -3.85
CA VAL A 482 18.11 22.92 -5.29
C VAL A 482 17.00 22.14 -6.02
N LEU A 483 16.58 20.99 -5.48
CA LEU A 483 15.51 20.18 -6.06
C LEU A 483 14.17 20.93 -6.10
N ASN A 484 13.79 21.62 -5.01
CA ASN A 484 12.59 22.46 -4.98
C ASN A 484 12.65 23.57 -6.04
N CYS A 485 13.79 24.25 -6.17
CA CYS A 485 13.97 25.28 -7.20
C CYS A 485 13.82 24.73 -8.63
N ILE A 486 14.31 23.51 -8.89
CA ILE A 486 14.16 22.87 -10.21
C ILE A 486 12.69 22.48 -10.46
N GLU A 487 11.98 22.01 -9.43
CA GLU A 487 10.56 21.68 -9.55
C GLU A 487 9.72 22.93 -9.86
N ASP A 488 9.92 24.01 -9.11
CA ASP A 488 9.16 25.26 -9.26
C ASP A 488 9.37 25.89 -10.64
N LYS A 489 10.62 25.90 -11.12
CA LYS A 489 10.96 26.45 -12.45
C LYS A 489 10.68 25.48 -13.60
N ARG A 490 10.47 24.19 -13.33
CA ARG A 490 10.29 23.06 -14.26
C ARG A 490 11.49 22.75 -15.17
N LEU A 491 12.14 23.77 -15.73
CA LEU A 491 13.31 23.68 -16.60
C LEU A 491 14.22 24.89 -16.35
N THR A 492 15.44 24.66 -15.86
CA THR A 492 16.35 25.75 -15.43
C THR A 492 17.81 25.40 -15.67
N ASP A 493 18.67 26.40 -15.85
CA ASP A 493 20.12 26.25 -15.97
C ASP A 493 20.82 26.45 -14.60
N GLU A 494 22.10 26.09 -14.52
CA GLU A 494 22.92 26.17 -13.31
C GLU A 494 22.96 27.60 -12.73
N LYS A 495 23.14 28.59 -13.62
CA LYS A 495 23.24 30.00 -13.24
C LYS A 495 21.95 30.53 -12.62
N ALA A 496 20.79 30.21 -13.20
CA ALA A 496 19.52 30.62 -12.62
C ALA A 496 19.20 29.89 -11.30
N ILE A 497 19.63 28.63 -11.13
CA ILE A 497 19.51 27.91 -9.85
C ILE A 497 20.35 28.62 -8.79
N SER A 498 21.63 28.90 -9.07
CA SER A 498 22.53 29.61 -8.15
C SER A 498 21.96 30.95 -7.69
N LYS A 499 21.40 31.74 -8.63
CA LYS A 499 20.74 33.01 -8.30
C LYS A 499 19.48 32.85 -7.45
N SER A 500 18.65 31.82 -7.69
CA SER A 500 17.39 31.63 -6.94
C SER A 500 17.58 31.02 -5.57
N VAL A 501 18.54 30.11 -5.40
CA VAL A 501 18.82 29.46 -4.11
C VAL A 501 19.81 30.27 -3.26
N LEU A 502 20.36 31.36 -3.82
CA LEU A 502 21.35 32.24 -3.16
C LEU A 502 22.59 31.47 -2.70
N MET A 503 23.10 30.58 -3.57
CA MET A 503 24.28 29.75 -3.31
C MET A 503 25.36 30.02 -4.36
N LYS A 504 26.63 29.81 -3.99
CA LYS A 504 27.75 29.87 -4.95
C LYS A 504 27.57 28.82 -6.04
N GLU A 505 27.85 29.20 -7.29
CA GLU A 505 27.71 28.33 -8.47
C GLU A 505 28.50 27.02 -8.33
N THR A 506 29.71 27.07 -7.76
CA THR A 506 30.53 25.87 -7.49
C THR A 506 29.85 24.86 -6.56
N VAL A 507 29.14 25.34 -5.54
CA VAL A 507 28.41 24.48 -4.59
C VAL A 507 27.18 23.88 -5.27
N VAL A 508 26.45 24.70 -6.02
CA VAL A 508 25.28 24.24 -6.79
C VAL A 508 25.69 23.16 -7.79
N ARG A 509 26.82 23.34 -8.49
CA ARG A 509 27.37 22.32 -9.40
C ARG A 509 27.61 20.98 -8.73
N ASN A 510 28.26 20.98 -7.56
CA ASN A 510 28.51 19.75 -6.81
C ASN A 510 27.21 19.05 -6.37
N VAL A 511 26.22 19.83 -5.94
CA VAL A 511 24.89 19.32 -5.58
C VAL A 511 24.18 18.73 -6.81
N LEU A 512 24.21 19.42 -7.95
CA LEU A 512 23.64 18.96 -9.21
C LEU A 512 24.30 17.67 -9.71
N SER A 513 25.64 17.58 -9.67
CA SER A 513 26.37 16.36 -10.02
C SER A 513 25.93 15.17 -9.17
N ARG A 514 25.73 15.39 -7.87
CA ARG A 514 25.23 14.34 -6.96
C ARG A 514 23.78 13.97 -7.27
N LEU A 515 22.89 14.93 -7.52
CA LEU A 515 21.50 14.65 -7.88
C LEU A 515 21.39 13.88 -9.21
N LEU A 516 22.26 14.20 -10.18
CA LEU A 516 22.37 13.47 -11.44
C LEU A 516 22.88 12.04 -11.24
N SER A 517 23.90 11.82 -10.40
CA SER A 517 24.46 10.47 -10.20
C SER A 517 23.47 9.47 -9.59
N PHE A 518 22.49 9.96 -8.82
CA PHE A 518 21.39 9.15 -8.26
C PHE A 518 20.12 9.15 -9.13
N ASN A 519 20.16 9.71 -10.34
CA ASN A 519 19.02 9.87 -11.24
C ASN A 519 17.81 10.56 -10.58
N VAL A 520 18.05 11.49 -9.65
CA VAL A 520 17.00 12.29 -9.02
C VAL A 520 16.50 13.36 -9.99
N ILE A 521 17.41 13.93 -10.78
CA ILE A 521 17.12 14.92 -11.81
C ILE A 521 17.62 14.42 -13.17
N GLU A 522 17.05 14.96 -14.24
CA GLU A 522 17.42 14.66 -15.62
C GLU A 522 18.10 15.89 -16.26
N LEU A 523 19.10 15.61 -17.11
CA LEU A 523 19.75 16.61 -17.95
C LEU A 523 19.01 16.69 -19.29
N GLN A 524 18.49 17.87 -19.62
CA GLN A 524 17.89 18.18 -20.90
C GLN A 524 18.90 18.96 -21.75
N GLU A 525 19.40 18.31 -22.80
CA GLU A 525 20.20 18.98 -23.82
C GLU A 525 19.31 19.75 -24.78
N ILE A 526 19.70 21.00 -25.07
CA ILE A 526 19.07 21.88 -26.05
C ILE A 526 20.14 22.24 -27.10
N PRO A 527 20.17 21.55 -28.24
CA PRO A 527 21.20 21.77 -29.26
C PRO A 527 20.94 23.10 -30.00
N LYS A 528 21.95 23.95 -30.14
CA LYS A 528 21.85 25.16 -30.97
C LYS A 528 22.11 24.89 -32.46
N THR A 529 22.81 23.80 -32.75
CA THR A 529 23.21 23.40 -34.11
C THR A 529 22.69 21.99 -34.42
N GLN A 530 22.46 21.72 -35.70
CA GLN A 530 21.85 20.46 -36.16
C GLN A 530 22.70 19.22 -35.86
N ASP A 531 24.02 19.38 -35.79
CA ASP A 531 24.99 18.34 -35.42
C ASP A 531 24.91 17.91 -33.94
N ARG A 532 24.08 18.58 -33.12
CA ARG A 532 23.93 18.33 -31.68
C ARG A 532 25.28 18.28 -30.95
N SER A 533 26.20 19.18 -31.33
CA SER A 533 27.49 19.30 -30.65
C SER A 533 27.31 19.81 -29.21
N ALA A 534 27.84 19.06 -28.23
CA ALA A 534 27.82 19.41 -26.81
C ALA A 534 28.40 20.82 -26.52
N MET A 535 29.43 21.24 -27.27
CA MET A 535 30.05 22.56 -27.12
C MET A 535 29.11 23.71 -27.50
N ARG A 536 28.12 23.43 -28.35
CA ARG A 536 27.12 24.39 -28.82
C ARG A 536 25.72 24.03 -28.31
N ALA A 537 25.63 23.29 -27.22
CA ALA A 537 24.37 22.97 -26.56
C ALA A 537 24.19 23.82 -25.28
N VAL A 538 22.95 24.04 -24.91
CA VAL A 538 22.59 24.50 -23.55
C VAL A 538 22.07 23.30 -22.79
N TYR A 539 22.54 23.13 -21.56
CA TYR A 539 22.06 22.09 -20.67
C TYR A 539 21.13 22.70 -19.63
N ALA A 540 19.92 22.18 -19.55
CA ALA A 540 18.94 22.54 -18.55
C ALA A 540 18.61 21.32 -17.68
N PHE A 541 18.26 21.56 -16.43
CA PHE A 541 17.88 20.53 -15.48
C PHE A 541 16.38 20.45 -15.36
N ARG A 542 15.87 19.23 -15.29
CA ARG A 542 14.45 18.91 -15.12
C ARG A 542 14.29 17.91 -13.98
N PHE A 543 13.24 18.06 -13.20
CA PHE A 543 12.81 17.06 -12.23
C PHE A 543 11.58 16.31 -12.74
N LYS A 544 11.66 14.98 -12.86
CA LYS A 544 10.51 14.10 -13.13
C LYS A 544 10.26 13.19 -11.91
N PRO A 545 9.28 13.53 -11.05
CA PRO A 545 9.05 12.79 -9.81
C PRO A 545 8.85 11.29 -10.01
N GLN A 546 8.06 10.89 -11.02
CA GLN A 546 7.74 9.48 -11.26
C GLN A 546 9.00 8.64 -11.59
N SER A 547 9.85 9.11 -12.49
CA SER A 547 11.10 8.43 -12.85
C SER A 547 12.05 8.32 -11.65
N ALA A 548 12.25 9.44 -10.95
CA ALA A 548 13.13 9.51 -9.79
C ALA A 548 12.67 8.58 -8.66
N ILE A 549 11.37 8.58 -8.36
CA ILE A 549 10.78 7.72 -7.33
C ILE A 549 10.87 6.25 -7.74
N GLN A 550 10.64 5.89 -9.01
CA GLN A 550 10.78 4.51 -9.46
C GLN A 550 12.22 3.99 -9.32
N MET A 551 13.22 4.82 -9.66
CA MET A 551 14.63 4.46 -9.46
C MET A 551 14.97 4.32 -7.98
N PHE A 552 14.47 5.24 -7.15
CA PHE A 552 14.67 5.18 -5.71
C PHE A 552 14.05 3.93 -5.09
N LYS A 553 12.82 3.60 -5.49
CA LYS A 553 12.13 2.37 -5.10
C LYS A 553 12.95 1.12 -5.41
N LYS A 554 13.47 1.02 -6.63
CA LYS A 554 14.36 -0.06 -7.07
C LYS A 554 15.62 -0.16 -6.20
N SER A 555 16.23 0.96 -5.83
CA SER A 555 17.36 0.98 -4.91
C SER A 555 16.97 0.46 -3.51
N ILE A 556 15.81 0.84 -2.99
CA ILE A 556 15.32 0.35 -1.69
C ILE A 556 15.08 -1.16 -1.73
N MET A 557 14.43 -1.68 -2.78
CA MET A 557 14.16 -3.12 -2.92
C MET A 557 15.47 -3.93 -3.00
N TYR A 558 16.48 -3.40 -3.69
CA TYR A 558 17.79 -4.02 -3.74
C TYR A 558 18.44 -4.08 -2.36
N ASN A 559 18.36 -2.99 -1.59
CA ASN A 559 18.86 -2.93 -0.23
C ASN A 559 18.13 -3.90 0.72
N LEU A 560 16.82 -4.12 0.55
CA LEU A 560 16.10 -5.17 1.29
C LEU A 560 16.67 -6.56 0.97
N GLY A 561 16.86 -6.87 -0.31
CA GLY A 561 17.47 -8.13 -0.73
C GLY A 561 18.87 -8.33 -0.13
N GLN A 562 19.67 -7.27 -0.07
CA GLN A 562 21.00 -7.31 0.55
C GLN A 562 20.94 -7.59 2.06
N ILE A 563 19.92 -7.08 2.76
CA ILE A 563 19.74 -7.38 4.19
C ILE A 563 19.42 -8.86 4.38
N LEU A 564 18.51 -9.43 3.58
CA LEU A 564 18.18 -10.86 3.65
C LEU A 564 19.39 -11.75 3.34
N GLU A 565 20.13 -11.43 2.29
CA GLU A 565 21.35 -12.17 1.92
C GLU A 565 22.40 -12.11 3.04
N LYS A 566 22.61 -10.93 3.66
CA LYS A 566 23.54 -10.78 4.79
C LYS A 566 23.09 -11.52 6.03
N MET A 567 21.78 -11.58 6.31
CA MET A 567 21.24 -12.37 7.41
C MET A 567 21.51 -13.87 7.19
N GLU A 568 21.27 -14.36 5.97
CA GLU A 568 21.52 -15.74 5.60
C GLU A 568 23.02 -16.09 5.68
N GLN A 569 23.91 -15.24 5.16
CA GLN A 569 25.36 -15.43 5.28
C GLN A 569 25.80 -15.48 6.74
N HIS A 570 25.25 -14.61 7.60
CA HIS A 570 25.58 -14.60 9.02
C HIS A 570 25.07 -15.86 9.74
N LYS A 571 23.92 -16.41 9.31
CA LYS A 571 23.40 -17.69 9.78
C LYS A 571 24.32 -18.84 9.37
N GLN A 572 24.78 -18.86 8.12
CA GLN A 572 25.68 -19.90 7.60
C GLN A 572 27.06 -19.88 8.28
N GLN A 573 27.62 -18.70 8.55
CA GLN A 573 28.89 -18.56 9.28
C GLN A 573 28.82 -19.13 10.70
N ASN A 574 27.63 -19.12 11.31
CA ASN A 574 27.40 -19.61 12.67
C ASN A 574 26.62 -20.94 12.68
N SER A 575 26.54 -21.66 11.56
CA SER A 575 25.71 -22.88 11.44
C SER A 575 26.03 -23.93 12.51
N ILE A 576 27.32 -24.19 12.75
CA ILE A 576 27.78 -25.17 13.76
C ILE A 576 27.27 -24.82 15.16
N LEU A 577 27.32 -23.54 15.52
CA LEU A 577 26.85 -23.06 16.82
C LEU A 577 25.33 -23.15 16.92
N LEU A 578 24.61 -22.76 15.86
CA LEU A 578 23.15 -22.85 15.80
C LEU A 578 22.68 -24.31 15.84
N ASP A 579 23.38 -25.22 15.17
CA ASP A 579 23.11 -26.66 15.20
C ASP A 579 23.37 -27.26 16.58
N LYS A 580 24.35 -26.73 17.33
CA LYS A 580 24.61 -27.13 18.72
C LYS A 580 23.46 -26.70 19.65
N ILE A 581 22.92 -25.49 19.45
CA ILE A 581 21.80 -24.94 20.23
C ILE A 581 20.47 -25.58 19.87
N GLY A 582 20.28 -25.94 18.60
CA GLY A 582 19.07 -26.59 18.10
C GLY A 582 18.84 -28.00 18.63
N ARG A 583 19.80 -28.59 19.37
CA ARG A 583 19.63 -29.91 19.99
C ARG A 583 18.77 -29.80 21.25
N GLU A 584 17.81 -30.71 21.39
CA GLU A 584 16.84 -30.74 22.51
C GLU A 584 17.51 -30.82 23.89
N ASP A 585 18.70 -31.41 23.99
CA ASP A 585 19.47 -31.51 25.25
C ASP A 585 20.13 -30.19 25.66
N VAL A 586 20.39 -29.29 24.70
CA VAL A 586 21.04 -27.98 24.90
C VAL A 586 20.02 -26.85 25.02
N LYS A 587 18.89 -26.97 24.31
CA LYS A 587 17.82 -25.97 24.27
C LYS A 587 17.31 -25.64 25.69
N GLY A 588 17.34 -24.37 26.06
CA GLY A 588 16.93 -23.89 27.39
C GLY A 588 17.99 -24.03 28.49
N ARG A 589 19.11 -24.74 28.24
CA ARG A 589 20.28 -24.84 29.15
C ARG A 589 21.55 -24.28 28.52
N GLU A 590 21.40 -23.31 27.63
CA GLU A 590 22.48 -22.68 26.87
C GLU A 590 23.57 -22.11 27.79
N ALA A 591 23.17 -21.45 28.89
CA ALA A 591 24.10 -20.83 29.84
C ALA A 591 24.96 -21.83 30.62
N GLU A 592 24.51 -23.08 30.77
CA GLU A 592 25.21 -24.14 31.51
C GLU A 592 26.08 -25.02 30.60
N LEU A 593 25.62 -25.25 29.37
CA LEU A 593 26.22 -26.23 28.45
C LEU A 593 27.13 -25.61 27.38
N LEU A 594 27.04 -24.30 27.15
CA LEU A 594 27.90 -23.59 26.21
C LEU A 594 29.11 -22.97 26.90
N LEU A 595 30.20 -22.88 26.16
CA LEU A 595 31.40 -22.19 26.61
C LEU A 595 31.12 -20.67 26.69
N PRO A 596 31.79 -19.92 27.58
CA PRO A 596 31.62 -18.47 27.66
C PRO A 596 31.89 -17.72 26.35
N SER A 597 32.79 -18.24 25.50
CA SER A 597 33.06 -17.71 24.16
C SER A 597 31.90 -17.95 23.19
N GLU A 598 31.27 -19.13 23.25
CA GLU A 598 30.10 -19.50 22.43
C GLU A 598 28.88 -18.68 22.85
N LEU A 599 28.68 -18.45 24.15
CA LEU A 599 27.62 -17.58 24.67
C LEU A 599 27.78 -16.13 24.18
N LYS A 600 29.02 -15.62 24.18
CA LYS A 600 29.30 -14.28 23.65
C LYS A 600 29.02 -14.20 22.14
N GLN A 601 29.43 -15.23 21.38
CA GLN A 601 29.17 -15.31 19.94
C GLN A 601 27.66 -15.40 19.65
N LEU A 602 26.91 -16.16 20.47
CA LEU A 602 25.46 -16.28 20.36
C LEU A 602 24.75 -14.95 20.65
N ALA A 603 25.17 -14.23 21.69
CA ALA A 603 24.63 -12.90 21.99
C ALA A 603 24.88 -11.92 20.82
N GLN A 604 26.09 -11.93 20.26
CA GLN A 604 26.42 -11.13 19.07
C GLN A 604 25.58 -11.51 17.86
N TYR A 605 25.29 -12.80 17.68
CA TYR A 605 24.42 -13.29 16.61
C TYR A 605 23.00 -12.73 16.74
N TYR A 606 22.37 -12.86 17.91
CA TYR A 606 21.02 -12.35 18.12
C TYR A 606 20.94 -10.82 18.06
N ASP A 607 21.97 -10.10 18.52
CA ASP A 607 22.04 -8.65 18.36
C ASP A 607 22.12 -8.22 16.89
N TYR A 608 22.93 -8.92 16.10
CA TYR A 608 23.03 -8.67 14.67
C TYR A 608 21.71 -8.99 13.95
N GLU A 609 21.09 -10.12 14.26
CA GLU A 609 19.80 -10.54 13.70
C GLU A 609 18.69 -9.53 14.02
N ARG A 610 18.53 -9.14 15.30
CA ARG A 610 17.58 -8.10 15.73
C ARG A 610 17.80 -6.77 15.00
N THR A 611 19.06 -6.38 14.84
CA THR A 611 19.42 -5.15 14.11
C THR A 611 19.03 -5.23 12.64
N CYS A 612 19.31 -6.35 11.97
CA CYS A 612 18.93 -6.57 10.58
C CYS A 612 17.41 -6.58 10.39
N ILE A 613 16.66 -7.29 11.24
CA ILE A 613 15.19 -7.33 11.19
C ILE A 613 14.61 -5.92 11.40
N THR A 614 15.16 -5.15 12.34
CA THR A 614 14.73 -3.76 12.56
C THR A 614 15.00 -2.86 11.35
N ARG A 615 16.18 -2.98 10.74
CA ARG A 615 16.53 -2.25 9.50
C ARG A 615 15.62 -2.65 8.35
N PHE A 616 15.35 -3.95 8.20
CA PHE A 616 14.44 -4.49 7.20
C PHE A 616 13.03 -3.93 7.37
N GLY A 617 12.49 -3.94 8.59
CA GLY A 617 11.17 -3.37 8.88
C GLY A 617 11.06 -1.88 8.54
N ARG A 618 12.05 -1.07 8.94
CA ARG A 618 12.10 0.36 8.61
C ARG A 618 12.18 0.59 7.10
N LEU A 619 13.02 -0.17 6.41
CA LEU A 619 13.21 -0.03 4.98
C LEU A 619 11.99 -0.52 4.19
N ARG A 620 11.31 -1.57 4.68
CA ARG A 620 10.02 -2.03 4.15
C ARG A 620 9.00 -0.91 4.19
N THR A 621 8.79 -0.27 5.36
CA THR A 621 7.82 0.84 5.49
C THR A 621 8.10 2.02 4.54
N ALA A 622 9.33 2.19 4.09
CA ALA A 622 9.67 3.19 3.07
C ALA A 622 9.13 2.81 1.68
N ILE A 623 9.15 1.52 1.32
CA ILE A 623 8.63 1.01 0.04
C ILE A 623 7.12 1.15 -0.03
N ASP A 624 6.39 0.96 1.07
CA ASP A 624 4.93 1.01 1.13
C ASP A 624 4.39 2.28 0.42
N VAL A 625 5.02 3.43 0.68
CA VAL A 625 4.67 4.73 0.09
C VAL A 625 4.92 4.77 -1.42
N PHE A 626 6.02 4.19 -1.90
CA PHE A 626 6.44 4.30 -3.30
C PHE A 626 5.86 3.20 -4.20
N GLU A 627 5.55 2.04 -3.64
CA GLU A 627 4.94 0.93 -4.37
C GLU A 627 3.42 1.10 -4.49
N PHE A 628 2.75 1.53 -3.40
CA PHE A 628 1.29 1.48 -3.35
C PHE A 628 0.61 2.85 -3.46
N LEU A 629 1.21 3.95 -2.98
CA LEU A 629 0.56 5.28 -2.99
C LEU A 629 0.72 6.05 -4.32
N ILE A 630 1.45 5.50 -5.29
CA ILE A 630 1.69 6.10 -6.62
C ILE A 630 0.86 5.40 -7.72
N ALA A 631 0.16 4.31 -7.37
CA ALA A 631 -0.37 3.30 -8.31
C ALA A 631 -1.62 3.70 -9.11
#